data_AF-A0A1U7XV27-F1
#
_entry.id   AF-A0A1U7XV27-F1
#
_cell.length_a   1.000
_cell.length_b   1.000
_cell.length_c   1.000
_cell.angle_alpha   90.00
_cell.angle_beta   90.00
_cell.angle_gamma   90.00
#
_symmetry.space_group_name_H-M   'P 1'
#
loop_
_entity.id
_entity.type
_entity.pdbx_description
1 polymer ?
#
loop_
_entity_poly.entity_id
_entity_poly.type
_entity_poly.pdbx_seq_one_letter_code
_entity_poly.pdbx_strand_id
1 'polypeptide(L)'
;MSSEWSKSIYAKEALGKEVTRFIVGPYFWNDTVQALKVGNPLVIVLHLVDGERKPPMGYIYEAMDRAKEVIEKAFDHDRRKYERVFEIIDKRWKDQLNQPLHATGHILNPGFFYTNNEKKTLDVDVWKGYHACVAKLVPDEAMQDKIGEELGVYMQADGILGLASAIRGRTKLAPVEWWMQFGYEVPNLQQFAIRVQSLTCSSSG
;
A
#
# COMPACT_ATOMS: atom_id res chain seq x y z
N MET A 1 -4.41 -8.80 -37.99
CA MET A 1 -2.96 -8.68 -38.27
C MET A 1 -2.72 -7.50 -39.19
N SER A 2 -1.59 -6.80 -39.04
CA SER A 2 -1.26 -5.65 -39.91
C SER A 2 -0.90 -6.11 -41.33
N SER A 3 -1.06 -5.21 -42.30
CA SER A 3 -0.66 -5.45 -43.69
C SER A 3 0.85 -5.68 -43.84
N GLU A 4 1.65 -5.09 -42.95
CA GLU A 4 3.10 -5.25 -42.90
C GLU A 4 3.50 -6.68 -42.51
N TRP A 5 2.87 -7.24 -41.47
CA TRP A 5 3.11 -8.62 -41.05
C TRP A 5 2.76 -9.60 -42.17
N SER A 6 1.58 -9.46 -42.78
CA SER A 6 1.11 -10.38 -43.83
C SER A 6 2.00 -10.42 -45.08
N LYS A 7 2.78 -9.36 -45.35
CA LYS A 7 3.72 -9.30 -46.48
C LYS A 7 5.13 -9.77 -46.13
N SER A 8 5.43 -9.96 -44.85
CA SER A 8 6.76 -10.37 -44.37
C SER A 8 7.12 -11.81 -44.75
N ILE A 9 8.42 -12.09 -44.91
CA ILE A 9 8.93 -13.45 -45.10
C ILE A 9 8.62 -14.35 -43.90
N TYR A 10 8.66 -13.79 -42.68
CA TYR A 10 8.45 -14.52 -41.44
C TYR A 10 7.02 -15.04 -41.30
N ALA A 11 6.02 -14.32 -41.80
CA ALA A 11 4.62 -14.76 -41.75
C ALA A 11 4.33 -16.00 -42.60
N LYS A 12 5.21 -16.32 -43.57
CA LYS A 12 5.08 -17.49 -44.44
C LYS A 12 5.74 -18.74 -43.85
N GLU A 13 6.68 -18.56 -42.93
CA GLU A 13 7.36 -19.65 -42.22
C GLU A 13 6.40 -20.42 -41.30
N ALA A 14 6.73 -21.68 -41.00
CA ALA A 14 5.90 -22.52 -40.13
C ALA A 14 5.69 -21.89 -38.75
N LEU A 15 6.77 -21.38 -38.13
CA LEU A 15 6.71 -20.68 -36.84
C LEU A 15 5.87 -19.40 -36.90
N GLY A 16 5.99 -18.59 -37.96
CA GLY A 16 5.21 -17.37 -38.10
C GLY A 16 3.70 -17.62 -38.26
N LYS A 17 3.33 -18.72 -38.95
CA LYS A 17 1.92 -19.17 -39.01
C LYS A 17 1.41 -19.63 -37.66
N GLU A 18 2.23 -20.34 -36.88
CA GLU A 18 1.88 -20.77 -35.53
C GLU A 18 1.68 -19.58 -34.58
N VAL A 19 2.61 -18.63 -34.57
CA VAL A 19 2.50 -17.36 -33.81
C VAL A 19 1.24 -16.60 -34.21
N THR A 20 0.94 -16.51 -35.51
CA THR A 20 -0.28 -15.85 -35.98
C THR A 20 -1.54 -16.55 -35.46
N ARG A 21 -1.57 -17.90 -35.51
CA ARG A 21 -2.70 -18.68 -34.98
C ARG A 21 -2.88 -18.46 -33.47
N PHE A 22 -1.78 -18.37 -32.73
CA PHE A 22 -1.81 -18.13 -31.29
C PHE A 22 -2.32 -16.73 -30.96
N ILE A 23 -1.76 -15.68 -31.56
CA ILE A 23 -2.14 -14.28 -31.31
C ILE A 23 -3.55 -13.96 -31.79
N VAL A 24 -4.02 -14.56 -32.88
CA VAL A 24 -5.40 -14.38 -33.36
C VAL A 24 -6.39 -15.18 -32.50
N GLY A 25 -5.92 -16.20 -31.80
CA GLY A 25 -6.74 -17.04 -30.93
C GLY A 25 -7.31 -16.27 -29.72
N PRO A 26 -8.53 -16.57 -29.27
CA PRO A 26 -9.17 -15.89 -28.14
C PRO A 26 -8.44 -16.15 -26.82
N TYR A 27 -7.74 -17.29 -26.69
CA TYR A 27 -7.02 -17.67 -25.48
C TYR A 27 -5.93 -16.65 -25.11
N PHE A 28 -5.12 -16.23 -26.08
CA PHE A 28 -4.05 -15.25 -25.84
C PHE A 28 -4.59 -13.92 -25.28
N TRP A 29 -5.67 -13.41 -25.88
CA TRP A 29 -6.28 -12.15 -25.43
C TRP A 29 -7.00 -12.29 -24.09
N ASN A 30 -7.65 -13.42 -23.84
CA ASN A 30 -8.25 -13.70 -22.55
C ASN A 30 -7.20 -13.75 -21.44
N ASP A 31 -6.08 -14.41 -21.66
CA ASP A 31 -4.96 -14.47 -20.71
C ASP A 31 -4.32 -13.08 -20.52
N THR A 32 -4.20 -12.30 -21.59
CA THR A 32 -3.73 -10.91 -21.53
C THR A 32 -4.64 -10.05 -20.64
N VAL A 33 -5.97 -10.18 -20.80
CA VAL A 33 -6.94 -9.46 -19.96
C VAL A 33 -6.81 -9.90 -18.50
N GLN A 34 -6.64 -11.19 -18.22
CA GLN A 34 -6.41 -11.68 -16.86
C GLN A 34 -5.13 -11.11 -16.25
N ALA A 35 -4.04 -11.08 -17.02
CA ALA A 35 -2.78 -10.50 -16.58
C ALA A 35 -2.93 -9.01 -16.27
N LEU A 36 -3.66 -8.25 -17.08
CA LEU A 36 -3.92 -6.82 -16.85
C LEU A 36 -4.80 -6.58 -15.60
N LYS A 37 -5.80 -7.42 -15.35
CA LYS A 37 -6.64 -7.36 -14.14
C LYS A 37 -5.80 -7.47 -12.86
N VAL A 38 -4.73 -8.27 -12.88
CA VAL A 38 -3.79 -8.44 -11.77
C VAL A 38 -2.71 -7.35 -11.76
N GLY A 39 -2.12 -7.07 -12.91
CA GLY A 39 -0.96 -6.20 -13.04
C GLY A 39 -1.27 -4.72 -12.81
N ASN A 40 -2.39 -4.22 -13.34
CA ASN A 40 -2.71 -2.80 -13.27
C ASN A 40 -2.79 -2.26 -11.83
N PRO A 41 -3.51 -2.91 -10.89
CA PRO A 41 -3.53 -2.47 -9.48
C PRO A 41 -2.15 -2.46 -8.84
N LEU A 42 -1.30 -3.45 -9.14
CA LEU A 42 0.06 -3.53 -8.60
C LEU A 42 0.98 -2.44 -9.17
N VAL A 43 0.86 -2.10 -10.45
CA VAL A 43 1.59 -0.98 -11.07
C VAL A 43 1.20 0.35 -10.42
N ILE A 44 -0.07 0.53 -10.03
CA ILE A 44 -0.50 1.73 -9.29
C ILE A 44 0.19 1.80 -7.92
N VAL A 45 0.32 0.69 -7.21
CA VAL A 45 1.06 0.64 -5.94
C VAL A 45 2.53 0.99 -6.15
N LEU A 46 3.18 0.43 -7.19
CA LEU A 46 4.56 0.75 -7.52
C LEU A 46 4.74 2.24 -7.83
N HIS A 47 3.86 2.82 -8.65
CA HIS A 47 3.92 4.23 -9.00
C HIS A 47 3.74 5.16 -7.78
N LEU A 48 2.94 4.75 -6.79
CA LEU A 48 2.82 5.47 -5.52
C LEU A 48 4.15 5.46 -4.74
N VAL A 49 4.82 4.31 -4.71
CA VAL A 49 6.06 4.10 -3.95
C VAL A 49 7.26 4.81 -4.61
N ASP A 50 7.26 4.91 -5.93
CA ASP A 50 8.27 5.64 -6.72
C ASP A 50 7.99 7.15 -6.81
N GLY A 51 6.83 7.63 -6.35
CA GLY A 51 6.46 9.04 -6.42
C GLY A 51 7.20 9.91 -5.41
N GLU A 52 8.06 10.81 -5.89
CA GLU A 52 8.88 11.70 -5.03
C GLU A 52 8.08 12.80 -4.29
N ARG A 53 6.85 13.10 -4.71
CA ARG A 53 6.14 14.31 -4.24
C ARG A 53 5.51 14.19 -2.84
N LYS A 54 5.18 12.99 -2.39
CA LYS A 54 4.60 12.74 -1.05
C LYS A 54 5.23 11.48 -0.48
N PRO A 55 5.72 11.50 0.77
CA PRO A 55 6.31 10.31 1.36
C PRO A 55 5.33 9.12 1.37
N PRO A 56 5.69 7.99 0.75
CA PRO A 56 4.78 6.86 0.53
C PRO A 56 4.52 6.02 1.78
N MET A 57 5.30 6.21 2.85
CA MET A 57 5.30 5.36 4.05
C MET A 57 3.91 5.22 4.68
N GLY A 58 3.14 6.31 4.72
CA GLY A 58 1.79 6.32 5.29
C GLY A 58 0.72 5.68 4.41
N TYR A 59 1.04 5.32 3.17
CA TYR A 59 0.06 4.95 2.16
C TYR A 59 0.22 3.53 1.61
N ILE A 60 1.45 2.98 1.61
CA ILE A 60 1.76 1.71 0.94
C ILE A 60 0.92 0.54 1.44
N TYR A 61 0.66 0.45 2.75
CA TYR A 61 -0.13 -0.64 3.33
C TYR A 61 -1.57 -0.64 2.79
N GLU A 62 -2.25 0.51 2.87
CA GLU A 62 -3.60 0.70 2.34
C GLU A 62 -3.64 0.52 0.81
N ALA A 63 -2.61 0.98 0.09
CA ALA A 63 -2.54 0.84 -1.35
C ALA A 63 -2.47 -0.62 -1.77
N MET A 64 -1.71 -1.46 -1.04
CA MET A 64 -1.63 -2.90 -1.28
C MET A 64 -2.97 -3.59 -1.00
N ASP A 65 -3.65 -3.23 0.09
CA ASP A 65 -4.95 -3.80 0.44
C ASP A 65 -6.01 -3.48 -0.63
N ARG A 66 -6.07 -2.21 -1.06
CA ARG A 66 -6.94 -1.79 -2.17
C ARG A 66 -6.60 -2.47 -3.49
N ALA A 67 -5.31 -2.72 -3.75
CA ALA A 67 -4.91 -3.44 -4.96
C ALA A 67 -5.49 -4.86 -4.96
N LYS A 68 -5.46 -5.56 -3.81
CA LYS A 68 -6.11 -6.86 -3.65
C LYS A 68 -7.62 -6.78 -3.83
N GLU A 69 -8.30 -5.80 -3.23
CA GLU A 69 -9.74 -5.63 -3.43
C GLU A 69 -10.11 -5.42 -4.90
N VAL A 70 -9.32 -4.63 -5.65
CA VAL A 70 -9.56 -4.40 -7.08
C VAL A 70 -9.37 -5.69 -7.88
N ILE A 71 -8.35 -6.48 -7.57
CA ILE A 71 -8.11 -7.78 -8.20
C ILE A 71 -9.28 -8.72 -7.94
N GLU A 72 -9.71 -8.85 -6.69
CA GLU A 72 -10.84 -9.69 -6.30
C GLU A 72 -12.12 -9.31 -7.06
N LYS A 73 -12.46 -8.00 -7.07
CA LYS A 73 -13.61 -7.48 -7.81
C LYS A 73 -13.50 -7.74 -9.31
N ALA A 74 -12.31 -7.63 -9.89
CA ALA A 74 -12.09 -7.89 -11.31
C ALA A 74 -12.33 -9.36 -11.72
N PHE A 75 -12.35 -10.28 -10.75
CA PHE A 75 -12.67 -11.69 -10.93
C PHE A 75 -14.05 -12.08 -10.37
N ASP A 76 -14.93 -11.11 -10.16
CA ASP A 76 -16.30 -11.31 -9.64
C ASP A 76 -16.30 -12.08 -8.30
N HIS A 77 -15.29 -11.85 -7.46
CA HIS A 77 -15.10 -12.55 -6.20
C HIS A 77 -14.94 -14.09 -6.35
N ASP A 78 -14.61 -14.61 -7.55
CA ASP A 78 -14.29 -16.03 -7.73
C ASP A 78 -12.88 -16.32 -7.21
N ARG A 79 -12.80 -16.71 -5.93
CA ARG A 79 -11.56 -17.04 -5.20
C ARG A 79 -10.60 -17.91 -5.99
N ARG A 80 -11.10 -18.88 -6.76
CA ARG A 80 -10.27 -19.82 -7.54
C ARG A 80 -9.40 -19.12 -8.57
N LYS A 81 -9.76 -17.90 -9.01
CA LYS A 81 -9.05 -17.14 -10.03
C LYS A 81 -7.95 -16.25 -9.47
N TYR A 82 -8.03 -15.82 -8.21
CA TYR A 82 -7.08 -14.87 -7.62
C TYR A 82 -6.37 -15.37 -6.36
N GLU A 83 -6.78 -16.49 -5.75
CA GLU A 83 -6.15 -17.01 -4.54
C GLU A 83 -4.65 -17.23 -4.72
N ARG A 84 -4.25 -17.88 -5.81
CA ARG A 84 -2.82 -18.10 -6.11
C ARG A 84 -2.06 -16.78 -6.32
N VAL A 85 -2.73 -15.78 -6.89
CA VAL A 85 -2.16 -14.44 -7.05
C VAL A 85 -1.95 -13.79 -5.68
N PHE A 86 -2.92 -13.90 -4.76
CA PHE A 86 -2.81 -13.37 -3.41
C PHE A 86 -1.70 -14.07 -2.63
N GLU A 87 -1.56 -15.39 -2.72
CA GLU A 87 -0.44 -16.11 -2.11
C GLU A 87 0.93 -15.57 -2.58
N ILE A 88 1.06 -15.25 -3.87
CA ILE A 88 2.30 -14.67 -4.41
C ILE A 88 2.50 -13.26 -3.86
N ILE A 89 1.46 -12.42 -3.88
CA ILE A 89 1.51 -11.06 -3.34
C ILE A 89 1.87 -11.10 -1.86
N ASP A 90 1.21 -11.93 -1.07
CA ASP A 90 1.43 -12.06 0.38
C ASP A 90 2.81 -12.57 0.71
N LYS A 91 3.32 -13.55 -0.05
CA LYS A 91 4.69 -14.01 0.12
C LYS A 91 5.68 -12.88 -0.17
N ARG A 92 5.53 -12.17 -1.29
CA ARG A 92 6.40 -11.04 -1.65
C ARG A 92 6.29 -9.89 -0.65
N TRP A 93 5.08 -9.61 -0.20
CA TRP A 93 4.82 -8.65 0.85
C TRP A 93 5.60 -9.06 2.10
N LYS A 94 5.36 -10.23 2.67
CA LYS A 94 6.07 -10.71 3.88
C LYS A 94 7.59 -10.70 3.75
N ASP A 95 8.13 -11.14 2.62
CA ASP A 95 9.57 -11.28 2.42
C ASP A 95 10.27 -9.94 2.17
N GLN A 96 9.61 -8.98 1.51
CA GLN A 96 10.28 -7.78 0.97
C GLN A 96 9.70 -6.45 1.49
N LEU A 97 8.41 -6.39 1.78
CA LEU A 97 7.67 -5.13 2.01
C LEU A 97 6.86 -5.09 3.31
N ASN A 98 6.63 -6.20 4.01
CA ASN A 98 5.90 -6.24 5.29
C ASN A 98 6.83 -5.92 6.45
N GLN A 99 7.56 -4.82 6.31
CA GLN A 99 8.44 -4.35 7.37
C GLN A 99 7.58 -3.67 8.44
N PRO A 100 7.92 -3.86 9.73
CA PRO A 100 7.35 -3.11 10.86
C PRO A 100 7.14 -1.62 10.56
N LEU A 101 8.05 -1.03 9.78
CA LEU A 101 8.01 0.36 9.37
C LEU A 101 6.76 0.77 8.56
N HIS A 102 6.33 -0.05 7.60
CA HIS A 102 5.17 0.27 6.76
C HIS A 102 3.85 0.12 7.54
N ALA A 103 3.78 -0.87 8.44
CA ALA A 103 2.65 -1.02 9.36
C ALA A 103 2.53 0.21 10.28
N THR A 104 3.66 0.69 10.81
CA THR A 104 3.72 1.94 11.59
C THR A 104 3.28 3.14 10.77
N GLY A 105 3.75 3.26 9.52
CA GLY A 105 3.31 4.31 8.61
C GLY A 105 1.79 4.32 8.43
N HIS A 106 1.18 3.15 8.31
CA HIS A 106 -0.27 3.01 8.22
C HIS A 106 -1.01 3.46 9.49
N ILE A 107 -0.59 3.00 10.68
CA ILE A 107 -1.19 3.43 11.96
C ILE A 107 -1.06 4.94 12.17
N LEU A 108 0.08 5.52 11.79
CA LEU A 108 0.35 6.94 11.95
C LEU A 108 -0.21 7.78 10.79
N ASN A 109 -0.97 7.20 9.86
CA ASN A 109 -1.72 7.96 8.87
C ASN A 109 -3.15 8.22 9.40
N PRO A 110 -3.49 9.45 9.81
CA PRO A 110 -4.78 9.74 10.43
C PRO A 110 -5.96 9.56 9.45
N GLY A 111 -5.76 9.72 8.15
CA GLY A 111 -6.82 9.51 7.16
C GLY A 111 -7.30 8.05 7.13
N PHE A 112 -6.38 7.11 7.27
CA PHE A 112 -6.70 5.67 7.29
C PHE A 112 -6.97 5.19 8.71
N PHE A 113 -6.06 5.44 9.65
CA PHE A 113 -6.15 4.91 11.01
C PHE A 113 -7.53 5.08 11.63
N TYR A 114 -8.09 6.29 11.67
CA TYR A 114 -9.39 6.50 12.31
C TYR A 114 -10.53 5.79 11.56
N THR A 115 -10.49 5.76 10.24
CA THR A 115 -11.48 5.05 9.42
C THR A 115 -11.41 3.53 9.65
N ASN A 116 -10.21 2.97 9.62
CA ASN A 116 -9.97 1.54 9.81
C ASN A 116 -10.23 1.11 11.25
N ASN A 117 -9.93 1.95 12.23
CA ASN A 117 -10.20 1.72 13.65
C ASN A 117 -11.72 1.73 13.93
N GLU A 118 -12.47 2.70 13.40
CA GLU A 118 -13.94 2.75 13.50
C GLU A 118 -14.59 1.50 12.89
N LYS A 119 -14.10 1.08 11.71
CA LYS A 119 -14.59 -0.12 11.02
C LYS A 119 -14.06 -1.43 11.58
N LYS A 120 -13.13 -1.38 12.54
CA LYS A 120 -12.43 -2.54 13.12
C LYS A 120 -11.76 -3.43 12.06
N THR A 121 -11.13 -2.82 11.06
CA THR A 121 -10.46 -3.51 9.94
C THR A 121 -8.94 -3.60 10.09
N LEU A 122 -8.36 -3.07 11.19
CA LEU A 122 -6.93 -3.20 11.46
C LEU A 122 -6.59 -4.61 11.94
N ASP A 123 -5.78 -5.33 11.17
CA ASP A 123 -5.27 -6.65 11.52
C ASP A 123 -4.29 -6.59 12.71
N VAL A 124 -4.24 -7.65 13.51
CA VAL A 124 -3.29 -7.80 14.62
C VAL A 124 -1.83 -7.69 14.17
N ASP A 125 -1.51 -8.12 12.95
CA ASP A 125 -0.16 -8.05 12.39
C ASP A 125 0.28 -6.61 12.10
N VAL A 126 -0.67 -5.69 11.87
CA VAL A 126 -0.38 -4.23 11.77
C VAL A 126 0.09 -3.69 13.12
N TRP A 127 -0.61 -4.06 14.19
CA TRP A 127 -0.25 -3.66 15.55
C TRP A 127 1.09 -4.26 16.00
N LYS A 128 1.32 -5.55 15.71
CA LYS A 128 2.64 -6.17 15.96
C LYS A 128 3.75 -5.44 15.20
N GLY A 129 3.49 -5.06 13.94
CA GLY A 129 4.40 -4.27 13.13
C GLY A 129 4.72 -2.91 13.78
N TYR A 130 3.70 -2.20 14.27
CA TYR A 130 3.90 -0.94 14.99
C TYR A 130 4.79 -1.09 16.22
N HIS A 131 4.47 -2.02 17.12
CA HIS A 131 5.26 -2.21 18.34
C HIS A 131 6.70 -2.66 18.04
N ALA A 132 6.88 -3.55 17.06
CA ALA A 132 8.22 -3.97 16.62
C ALA A 132 9.03 -2.79 16.03
N CYS A 133 8.37 -1.85 15.35
CA CYS A 133 9.02 -0.67 14.80
C CYS A 133 9.42 0.32 15.88
N VAL A 134 8.55 0.59 16.85
CA VAL A 134 8.85 1.45 18.01
C VAL A 134 10.05 0.89 18.77
N ALA A 135 10.01 -0.39 19.14
CA ALA A 135 11.10 -1.05 19.85
C ALA A 135 12.43 -1.01 19.08
N LYS A 136 12.39 -1.07 17.74
CA LYS A 136 13.59 -1.03 16.89
C LYS A 136 14.16 0.39 16.72
N LEU A 137 13.31 1.41 16.64
CA LEU A 137 13.72 2.79 16.32
C LEU A 137 13.92 3.67 17.56
N VAL A 138 13.42 3.24 18.71
CA VAL A 138 13.45 3.97 19.99
C VAL A 138 14.11 3.06 21.04
N PRO A 139 15.44 3.14 21.23
CA PRO A 139 16.15 2.26 22.16
C PRO A 139 15.81 2.48 23.64
N ASP A 140 15.34 3.67 24.00
CA ASP A 140 14.98 4.03 25.38
C ASP A 140 13.57 3.53 25.73
N GLU A 141 13.47 2.57 26.65
CA GLU A 141 12.20 1.97 27.09
C GLU A 141 11.25 3.02 27.69
N ALA A 142 11.77 3.97 28.47
CA ALA A 142 10.94 5.03 29.05
C ALA A 142 10.34 5.95 27.97
N MET A 143 11.02 6.11 26.83
CA MET A 143 10.48 6.81 25.67
C MET A 143 9.46 5.96 24.91
N GLN A 144 9.65 4.65 24.83
CA GLN A 144 8.65 3.74 24.25
C GLN A 144 7.33 3.81 25.02
N ASP A 145 7.39 3.81 26.36
CA ASP A 145 6.20 3.92 27.22
C ASP A 145 5.46 5.24 26.98
N LYS A 146 6.18 6.37 26.92
CA LYS A 146 5.60 7.69 26.60
C LYS A 146 4.93 7.71 25.22
N ILE A 147 5.57 7.13 24.21
CA ILE A 147 4.99 7.00 22.86
C ILE A 147 3.72 6.15 22.92
N GLY A 148 3.69 5.09 23.73
CA GLY A 148 2.52 4.24 23.95
C GLY A 148 1.36 4.96 24.64
N GLU A 149 1.63 5.75 25.67
CA GLU A 149 0.64 6.59 26.35
C GLU A 149 0.03 7.62 25.39
N GLU A 150 0.88 8.33 24.64
CA GLU A 150 0.46 9.31 23.64
C GLU A 150 -0.28 8.67 22.46
N LEU A 151 0.05 7.43 22.10
CA LEU A 151 -0.71 6.67 21.12
C LEU A 151 -2.15 6.47 21.59
N GLY A 152 -2.38 6.22 22.88
CA GLY A 152 -3.73 6.15 23.45
C GLY A 152 -4.53 7.42 23.20
N VAL A 153 -3.93 8.59 23.44
CA VAL A 153 -4.55 9.92 23.18
C VAL A 153 -4.89 10.07 21.70
N TYR A 154 -3.96 9.70 20.82
CA TYR A 154 -4.22 9.70 19.37
C TYR A 154 -5.36 8.76 19.00
N MET A 155 -5.40 7.53 19.51
CA MET A 155 -6.44 6.56 19.18
C MET A 155 -7.84 7.05 19.54
N GLN A 156 -7.99 7.79 20.63
CA GLN A 156 -9.26 8.37 21.07
C GLN A 156 -9.62 9.70 20.39
N ALA A 157 -8.68 10.28 19.62
CA ALA A 157 -8.80 11.64 19.09
C ALA A 157 -9.03 12.68 20.19
N ASP A 158 -8.32 12.56 21.31
CA ASP A 158 -8.48 13.48 22.43
C ASP A 158 -7.82 14.84 22.12
N GLY A 159 -8.32 15.89 22.79
CA GLY A 159 -7.77 17.25 22.72
C GLY A 159 -7.74 17.84 21.31
N ILE A 160 -6.58 18.37 20.92
CA ILE A 160 -6.36 19.01 19.60
C ILE A 160 -6.66 18.03 18.46
N LEU A 161 -6.39 16.74 18.64
CA LEU A 161 -6.56 15.70 17.61
C LEU A 161 -8.05 15.44 17.27
N GLY A 162 -8.95 15.82 18.19
CA GLY A 162 -10.40 15.73 18.05
C GLY A 162 -11.08 17.01 17.56
N LEU A 163 -10.34 18.11 17.38
CA LEU A 163 -10.93 19.34 16.86
C LEU A 163 -11.53 19.12 15.47
N ALA A 164 -12.63 19.82 15.18
CA ALA A 164 -13.29 19.71 13.88
C ALA A 164 -12.35 20.05 12.70
N SER A 165 -11.37 20.95 12.91
CA SER A 165 -10.31 21.24 11.94
C SER A 165 -9.36 20.05 11.75
N ALA A 166 -8.90 19.43 12.84
CA ALA A 166 -8.04 18.24 12.81
C ALA A 166 -8.73 17.07 12.10
N ILE A 167 -10.00 16.79 12.43
CA ILE A 167 -10.81 15.75 11.78
C ILE A 167 -10.92 15.98 10.27
N ARG A 168 -11.26 17.20 9.84
CA ARG A 168 -11.30 17.55 8.40
C ARG A 168 -9.91 17.46 7.76
N GLY A 169 -8.85 17.71 8.51
CA GLY A 169 -7.47 17.65 8.06
C GLY A 169 -7.00 16.22 7.75
N ARG A 170 -7.56 15.19 8.41
CA ARG A 170 -7.09 13.80 8.31
C ARG A 170 -6.98 13.28 6.87
N THR A 171 -7.91 13.69 6.00
CA THR A 171 -7.94 13.28 4.58
C THR A 171 -7.50 14.37 3.61
N LYS A 172 -7.37 15.62 4.08
CA LYS A 172 -7.03 16.78 3.25
C LYS A 172 -5.54 17.09 3.24
N LEU A 173 -4.86 16.80 4.34
CA LEU A 173 -3.43 17.05 4.51
C LEU A 173 -2.62 15.78 4.27
N ALA A 174 -1.34 15.94 3.91
CA ALA A 174 -0.42 14.81 4.00
C ALA A 174 -0.20 14.42 5.47
N PRO A 175 0.07 13.14 5.81
CA PRO A 175 0.27 12.70 7.18
C PRO A 175 1.28 13.54 7.97
N VAL A 176 2.44 13.83 7.37
CA VAL A 176 3.48 14.68 7.98
C VAL A 176 2.93 16.07 8.34
N GLU A 177 2.23 16.71 7.40
CA GLU A 177 1.64 18.04 7.60
C GLU A 177 0.57 18.01 8.69
N TRP A 178 -0.24 16.96 8.74
CA TRP A 178 -1.26 16.79 9.78
C TRP A 178 -0.61 16.67 11.16
N TRP A 179 0.43 15.84 11.29
CA TRP A 179 1.17 15.71 12.55
C TRP A 179 1.81 17.03 12.96
N MET A 180 2.39 17.78 12.03
CA MET A 180 2.96 19.10 12.31
C MET A 180 1.92 20.10 12.83
N GLN A 181 0.68 20.05 12.34
CA GLN A 181 -0.37 21.00 12.70
C GLN A 181 -1.17 20.63 13.96
N PHE A 182 -1.31 19.35 14.28
CA PHE A 182 -2.23 18.90 15.33
C PHE A 182 -1.57 18.05 16.42
N GLY A 183 -0.34 17.57 16.22
CA GLY A 183 0.34 16.64 17.14
C GLY A 183 0.92 17.25 18.43
N TYR A 184 0.65 18.52 18.74
CA TYR A 184 1.33 19.26 19.81
C TYR A 184 1.11 18.72 21.23
N GLU A 185 -0.03 18.05 21.48
CA GLU A 185 -0.34 17.44 22.78
C GLU A 185 0.23 16.02 22.94
N VAL A 186 0.81 15.48 21.86
CA VAL A 186 1.45 14.16 21.82
C VAL A 186 2.86 14.29 21.22
N PRO A 187 3.75 15.08 21.84
CA PRO A 187 5.00 15.52 21.22
C PRO A 187 6.00 14.39 20.91
N ASN A 188 6.00 13.29 21.67
CA ASN A 188 6.91 12.16 21.43
C ASN A 188 6.42 11.33 20.23
N LEU A 189 5.12 11.02 20.19
CA LEU A 189 4.45 10.37 19.08
C LEU A 189 4.48 11.23 17.83
N GLN A 190 4.31 12.55 17.95
CA GLN A 190 4.41 13.50 16.83
C GLN A 190 5.78 13.42 16.17
N GLN A 191 6.86 13.50 16.96
CA GLN A 191 8.23 13.38 16.44
C GLN A 191 8.47 12.01 15.80
N PHE A 192 8.02 10.94 16.46
CA PHE A 192 8.12 9.59 15.92
C PHE A 192 7.36 9.44 14.59
N ALA A 193 6.13 9.96 14.52
CA ALA A 193 5.30 9.92 13.33
C ALA A 193 5.90 10.72 12.18
N ILE A 194 6.36 11.95 12.42
CA ILE A 194 7.03 12.74 11.39
C ILE A 194 8.27 12.00 10.87
N ARG A 195 9.06 11.40 11.77
CA ARG A 195 10.26 10.64 11.39
C ARG A 195 9.91 9.45 10.51
N VAL A 196 8.95 8.61 10.92
CA VAL A 196 8.53 7.43 10.14
C VAL A 196 7.91 7.86 8.81
N GLN A 197 6.98 8.81 8.85
CA GLN A 197 6.24 9.25 7.67
C GLN A 197 7.13 9.93 6.64
N SER A 198 8.28 10.50 7.03
CA SER A 198 9.20 11.17 6.10
C SER A 198 10.17 10.22 5.39
N LEU A 199 10.16 8.92 5.70
CA LEU A 199 11.04 7.93 5.07
C LEU A 199 10.56 7.54 3.67
N THR A 200 11.50 7.27 2.78
CA THR A 200 11.22 6.75 1.43
C THR A 200 10.91 5.26 1.51
N CYS A 201 10.08 4.77 0.58
CA CYS A 201 9.78 3.34 0.43
C CYS A 201 10.46 2.73 -0.81
N SER A 202 11.12 3.54 -1.64
CA SER A 202 11.86 3.10 -2.82
C SER A 202 13.37 3.13 -2.58
N SER A 203 14.06 2.13 -3.13
CA SER A 203 15.52 2.05 -3.16
C SER A 203 16.14 2.57 -4.47
N SER A 204 15.32 2.91 -5.46
CA SER A 204 15.76 3.55 -6.70
C SER A 204 15.69 5.07 -6.54
N GLY A 205 16.74 5.62 -5.92
CA GLY A 205 17.04 7.04 -5.98
C GLY A 205 17.99 7.37 -7.13
#